data_AF-A0A0G1INB0-F1
#
_entry.id   AF-A0A0G1INB0-F1
#
_cell.length_a   1.000
_cell.length_b   1.000
_cell.length_c   1.000
_cell.angle_alpha   90.00
_cell.angle_beta   90.00
_cell.angle_gamma   90.00
#
_symmetry.space_group_name_H-M   'P 1'
#
loop_
_entity.id
_entity.type
_entity.pdbx_description
1 polymer ?
#
loop_
_entity_poly.entity_id
_entity_poly.type
_entity_poly.pdbx_seq_one_letter_code
_entity_poly.pdbx_strand_id
1 'polypeptide(L)'
;MSVIKNAEILEVLGDKFVEGLIYKDKTTGEEKRLKVSGIFMEIGQIPNTGFVKDLVPLDKIGRIRIDAKNQKTEVPGIWAAGDCTDVLYHQNNIAAGDAVRALEDIYLTIHTK
;
A
#
# COMPACT_ATOMS: atom_id res chain seq x y z
N MET A 1 -10.28 -23.00 9.99
CA MET A 1 -9.95 -22.01 8.95
C MET A 1 -10.45 -22.56 7.63
N SER A 2 -11.28 -21.79 6.92
CA SER A 2 -11.89 -22.22 5.67
C SER A 2 -11.39 -21.32 4.55
N VAL A 3 -11.00 -21.91 3.42
CA VAL A 3 -10.57 -21.18 2.22
C VAL A 3 -11.61 -21.39 1.14
N ILE A 4 -12.20 -20.29 0.66
CA ILE A 4 -13.19 -20.30 -0.42
C ILE A 4 -12.49 -19.82 -1.69
N LYS A 5 -12.25 -20.74 -2.63
CA LYS A 5 -11.66 -20.44 -3.94
C LYS A 5 -12.76 -20.08 -4.92
N ASN A 6 -12.39 -19.41 -6.03
CA ASN A 6 -13.32 -19.01 -7.09
C ASN A 6 -14.49 -18.13 -6.62
N ALA A 7 -14.34 -17.43 -5.48
CA ALA A 7 -15.35 -16.50 -4.99
C ALA A 7 -15.15 -15.12 -5.62
N GLU A 8 -16.22 -14.58 -6.21
CA GLU A 8 -16.33 -13.18 -6.58
C GLU A 8 -17.17 -12.46 -5.55
N ILE A 9 -16.62 -11.48 -4.84
CA ILE A 9 -17.40 -10.70 -3.88
C ILE A 9 -18.36 -9.79 -4.64
N LEU A 10 -19.66 -9.87 -4.31
CA LEU A 10 -20.71 -9.08 -4.95
C LEU A 10 -21.22 -7.96 -4.04
N GLU A 11 -21.46 -8.26 -2.76
CA GLU A 11 -22.12 -7.32 -1.85
C GLU A 11 -21.65 -7.53 -0.40
N VAL A 12 -21.46 -6.43 0.33
CA VAL A 12 -21.31 -6.43 1.79
C VAL A 12 -22.65 -6.09 2.41
N LEU A 13 -23.16 -6.98 3.26
CA LEU A 13 -24.45 -6.83 3.92
C LEU A 13 -24.27 -6.17 5.29
N GLY A 14 -25.15 -5.23 5.63
CA GLY A 14 -25.19 -4.56 6.93
C GLY A 14 -25.74 -3.15 6.82
N ASP A 15 -26.09 -2.56 7.97
CA ASP A 15 -26.41 -1.14 8.09
C ASP A 15 -25.25 -0.39 8.75
N LYS A 16 -25.19 -0.42 10.09
CA LYS A 16 -24.07 0.18 10.85
C LYS A 16 -22.86 -0.74 10.99
N PHE A 17 -23.09 -2.04 11.00
CA PHE A 17 -22.05 -3.06 11.15
C PHE A 17 -22.22 -4.12 10.08
N VAL A 18 -21.11 -4.77 9.71
CA VAL A 18 -21.13 -5.90 8.78
C VAL A 18 -21.91 -7.05 9.40
N GLU A 19 -22.85 -7.61 8.63
CA GLU A 19 -23.65 -8.78 9.01
C GLU A 19 -23.43 -9.97 8.05
N GLY A 20 -22.86 -9.72 6.87
CA GLY A 20 -22.52 -10.76 5.94
C GLY A 20 -21.90 -10.27 4.64
N LEU A 21 -21.69 -11.22 3.75
CA LEU A 21 -21.07 -11.06 2.45
C LEU A 21 -21.81 -11.93 1.45
N ILE A 22 -22.20 -11.39 0.31
CA ILE A 22 -22.65 -12.19 -0.84
C ILE A 22 -21.45 -12.37 -1.77
N TYR A 23 -21.18 -13.61 -2.13
CA TYR A 23 -20.20 -13.92 -3.16
C TYR A 23 -20.79 -14.88 -4.18
N LYS A 24 -20.36 -14.74 -5.43
CA LYS A 24 -20.65 -15.68 -6.51
C LYS A 24 -19.56 -16.73 -6.60
N ASP A 25 -19.94 -18.00 -6.64
CA ASP A 25 -19.05 -19.08 -6.99
C ASP A 25 -18.83 -19.08 -8.50
N LYS A 26 -17.64 -18.71 -8.97
CA LYS A 26 -17.32 -18.61 -10.41
C LYS A 26 -17.38 -19.97 -11.12
N THR A 27 -17.37 -21.09 -10.40
CA THR A 27 -17.46 -22.42 -11.00
C THR A 27 -18.90 -22.85 -11.28
N THR A 28 -19.82 -22.55 -10.37
CA THR A 28 -21.24 -22.93 -10.50
C THR A 28 -22.13 -21.79 -10.99
N GLY A 29 -21.68 -20.55 -10.83
CA GLY A 29 -22.46 -19.34 -11.10
C GLY A 29 -23.42 -18.94 -9.97
N GLU A 30 -23.52 -19.73 -8.90
CA GLU A 30 -24.45 -19.51 -7.79
C GLU A 30 -23.98 -18.43 -6.83
N GLU A 31 -24.92 -17.65 -6.30
CA GLU A 31 -24.67 -16.69 -5.22
C GLU A 31 -24.84 -17.36 -3.85
N LYS A 32 -23.89 -17.09 -2.97
CA LYS A 32 -23.81 -17.67 -1.62
C LYS A 32 -23.71 -16.54 -0.61
N ARG A 33 -24.53 -16.62 0.43
CA ARG A 33 -24.46 -15.70 1.59
C ARG A 33 -23.56 -16.29 2.66
N LEU A 34 -22.55 -15.53 3.07
CA LEU A 34 -21.64 -15.83 4.15
C LEU A 34 -21.92 -14.89 5.33
N LYS A 35 -22.31 -15.45 6.49
CA LYS A 35 -22.53 -14.68 7.72
C LYS A 35 -21.20 -14.38 8.40
N VAL A 36 -20.84 -13.10 8.45
CA VAL A 36 -19.59 -12.57 9.07
C VAL A 36 -19.87 -11.23 9.72
N SER A 37 -19.07 -10.86 10.72
CA SER A 37 -19.20 -9.58 11.43
C SER A 37 -18.14 -8.55 11.08
N GLY A 38 -17.23 -8.89 10.15
CA GLY A 38 -16.14 -8.01 9.74
C GLY A 38 -15.44 -8.56 8.49
N ILE A 39 -14.88 -7.66 7.70
CA ILE A 39 -14.16 -7.96 6.45
C ILE A 39 -12.85 -7.19 6.49
N PHE A 40 -11.75 -7.89 6.20
CA PHE A 40 -10.42 -7.32 6.05
C PHE A 40 -9.98 -7.57 4.62
N MET A 41 -9.71 -6.49 3.87
CA MET A 41 -9.31 -6.54 2.47
C MET A 41 -7.80 -6.56 2.37
N GLU A 42 -7.23 -7.68 1.90
CA GLU A 42 -5.78 -7.87 1.75
C GLU A 42 -5.45 -8.23 0.30
N ILE A 43 -5.68 -7.27 -0.62
CA ILE A 43 -5.42 -7.43 -2.07
C ILE A 43 -4.20 -6.61 -2.53
N GLY A 44 -3.39 -6.15 -1.58
CA GLY A 44 -2.31 -5.21 -1.80
C GLY A 44 -2.75 -3.75 -1.75
N GLN A 45 -1.80 -2.86 -2.06
CA GLN A 45 -1.97 -1.41 -2.00
C GLN A 45 -1.56 -0.76 -3.31
N ILE A 46 -2.18 0.37 -3.63
CA ILE A 46 -1.80 1.23 -4.74
C ILE A 46 -1.14 2.48 -4.14
N PRO A 47 0.17 2.70 -4.37
CA PRO A 47 0.86 3.89 -3.88
C PRO A 47 0.29 5.17 -4.52
N ASN A 48 0.14 6.23 -3.73
CA ASN A 48 -0.32 7.53 -4.22
C ASN A 48 0.84 8.34 -4.83
N THR A 49 1.43 7.83 -5.91
CA THR A 49 2.68 8.35 -6.54
C THR A 49 2.49 8.74 -8.00
N GLY A 50 1.27 8.63 -8.54
CA GLY A 50 1.01 8.90 -9.95
C GLY A 50 1.41 10.32 -10.40
N PHE A 51 1.42 11.27 -9.48
CA PHE A 51 1.82 12.65 -9.74
C PHE A 51 3.34 12.86 -9.96
N VAL A 52 4.18 11.89 -9.57
CA VAL A 52 5.65 11.96 -9.71
C VAL A 52 6.22 10.97 -10.73
N LYS A 53 5.37 10.26 -11.49
CA LYS A 53 5.78 9.19 -12.40
C LYS A 53 6.82 9.61 -13.47
N ASP A 54 6.79 10.89 -13.86
CA ASP A 54 7.70 11.47 -14.86
C ASP A 54 8.89 12.20 -14.20
N LEU A 55 8.93 12.23 -12.86
CA LEU A 55 9.95 12.92 -12.07
C LEU A 55 10.92 11.97 -11.39
N VAL A 56 10.46 10.80 -10.93
CA VAL A 56 11.31 9.78 -10.27
C VAL A 56 10.99 8.37 -10.77
N PRO A 57 11.98 7.46 -10.80
CA PRO A 57 11.73 6.06 -11.14
C PRO A 57 10.78 5.39 -10.15
N LEU A 58 9.75 4.74 -10.70
CA LEU A 58 8.81 3.92 -9.95
C LEU A 58 9.06 2.43 -10.22
N ASP A 59 8.76 1.57 -9.24
CA ASP A 59 8.74 0.12 -9.45
C ASP A 59 7.49 -0.34 -10.20
N LYS A 60 7.37 -1.66 -10.43
CA LYS A 60 6.27 -2.24 -11.22
C LYS A 60 4.88 -2.00 -10.64
N ILE A 61 4.78 -1.69 -9.36
CA ILE A 61 3.51 -1.42 -8.67
C ILE A 61 3.38 0.05 -8.26
N GLY A 62 4.26 0.93 -8.77
CA GLY A 62 4.18 2.38 -8.59
C GLY A 62 4.89 2.92 -7.35
N ARG A 63 5.71 2.15 -6.64
CA ARG A 63 6.45 2.66 -5.47
C ARG A 63 7.70 3.42 -5.91
N ILE A 64 8.03 4.49 -5.20
CA ILE A 64 9.27 5.25 -5.43
C ILE A 64 10.45 4.41 -4.95
N ARG A 65 11.43 4.17 -5.83
CA ARG A 65 12.66 3.46 -5.47
C ARG A 65 13.57 4.37 -4.65
N ILE A 66 14.03 3.88 -3.50
CA ILE A 66 14.92 4.66 -2.63
C ILE A 66 16.15 3.85 -2.17
N ASP A 67 17.20 4.57 -1.76
CA ASP A 67 18.26 4.00 -0.92
C ASP A 67 17.75 3.94 0.52
N ALA A 68 17.50 2.72 0.98
CA ALA A 68 17.00 2.45 2.32
C ALA A 68 17.96 2.84 3.46
N LYS A 69 19.14 3.44 3.19
CA LYS A 69 20.02 4.02 4.22
C LYS A 69 19.85 5.52 4.41
N ASN A 70 19.30 6.24 3.44
CA ASN A 70 19.25 7.72 3.46
C ASN A 70 17.99 8.32 2.79
N GLN A 71 17.10 7.48 2.23
CA GLN A 71 15.86 7.88 1.57
C GLN A 71 16.00 8.66 0.26
N LYS A 72 17.21 8.70 -0.32
CA LYS A 72 17.41 9.28 -1.65
C LYS A 72 16.69 8.47 -2.70
N THR A 73 16.05 9.17 -3.62
CA THR A 73 15.67 8.57 -4.90
C THR A 73 16.87 8.53 -5.85
N GLU A 74 16.71 7.90 -7.01
CA GLU A 74 17.71 7.94 -8.08
C GLU A 74 17.91 9.36 -8.66
N VAL A 75 16.98 10.29 -8.41
CA VAL A 75 17.03 11.66 -8.92
C VAL A 75 17.65 12.58 -7.85
N PRO A 76 18.80 13.23 -8.14
CA PRO A 76 19.44 14.12 -7.20
C PRO A 76 18.52 15.24 -6.73
N GLY A 77 18.50 15.48 -5.41
CA GLY A 77 17.65 16.51 -4.81
C GLY A 77 16.22 16.06 -4.51
N ILE A 78 15.90 14.78 -4.72
CA ILE A 78 14.59 14.22 -4.38
C ILE A 78 14.76 13.03 -3.43
N TRP A 79 13.98 13.07 -2.34
CA TRP A 79 13.83 12.01 -1.35
C TRP A 79 12.38 11.57 -1.27
N ALA A 80 12.15 10.35 -0.82
CA ALA A 80 10.82 9.84 -0.54
C ALA A 80 10.86 8.98 0.73
N ALA A 81 9.78 8.98 1.50
CA ALA A 81 9.70 8.29 2.80
C ALA A 81 8.31 7.69 3.04
N GLY A 82 8.27 6.58 3.77
CA GLY A 82 7.03 5.87 4.13
C GLY A 82 6.45 5.04 2.99
N ASP A 83 5.15 4.75 3.08
CA ASP A 83 4.47 3.71 2.29
C ASP A 83 4.44 3.97 0.76
N CYS A 84 4.77 5.19 0.33
CA CYS A 84 4.92 5.50 -1.10
C CYS A 84 6.22 4.93 -1.70
N THR A 85 7.14 4.45 -0.88
CA THR A 85 8.45 3.92 -1.27
C THR A 85 8.47 2.40 -1.34
N ASP A 86 9.56 1.83 -1.85
CA ASP A 86 9.75 0.38 -1.96
C ASP A 86 10.21 -0.30 -0.66
N VAL A 87 10.10 0.38 0.49
CA VAL A 87 10.32 -0.21 1.82
C VAL A 87 9.41 -1.40 2.09
N LEU A 88 9.91 -2.32 2.91
CA LEU A 88 9.27 -3.61 3.17
C LEU A 88 8.04 -3.52 4.07
N TYR A 89 8.01 -2.57 5.00
CA TYR A 89 7.00 -2.51 6.05
C TYR A 89 6.28 -1.15 6.05
N HIS A 90 4.97 -1.20 6.20
CA HIS A 90 4.07 -0.04 6.13
C HIS A 90 3.41 0.19 7.48
N GLN A 91 4.15 0.83 8.38
CA GLN A 91 3.73 1.13 9.74
C GLN A 91 4.04 2.59 10.06
N ASN A 92 3.20 3.22 10.88
CA ASN A 92 3.30 4.64 11.23
C ASN A 92 4.70 5.07 11.70
N ASN A 93 5.31 4.32 12.61
CA ASN A 93 6.60 4.64 13.21
C ASN A 93 7.76 4.38 12.24
N ILE A 94 7.59 3.42 11.33
CA ILE A 94 8.57 3.15 10.27
C ILE A 94 8.56 4.32 9.29
N ALA A 95 7.38 4.74 8.82
CA ALA A 95 7.23 5.89 7.94
C ALA A 95 7.77 7.18 8.59
N ALA A 96 7.52 7.39 9.89
CA ALA A 96 8.09 8.51 10.63
C ALA A 96 9.62 8.44 10.70
N GLY A 97 10.20 7.27 10.97
CA GLY A 97 11.65 7.07 10.99
C GLY A 97 12.30 7.28 9.61
N ASP A 98 11.63 6.84 8.54
CA ASP A 98 12.04 7.11 7.17
C ASP A 98 12.07 8.62 6.90
N ALA A 99 11.02 9.34 7.30
CA ALA A 99 10.97 10.79 7.12
C ALA A 99 12.08 11.53 7.88
N VAL A 100 12.38 11.14 9.11
CA VAL A 100 13.50 11.70 9.89
C VAL A 100 14.82 11.48 9.15
N ARG A 101 15.04 10.27 8.64
CA ARG A 101 16.24 9.94 7.88
C ARG A 101 16.37 10.73 6.58
N ALA A 102 15.27 10.94 5.86
CA ALA A 102 15.24 11.81 4.69
C ALA A 102 15.63 13.25 5.06
N LEU A 103 15.07 13.79 6.16
CA LEU A 103 15.36 15.15 6.62
C LEU A 103 16.83 15.35 7.02
N GLU A 104 17.42 14.40 7.74
CA GLU A 104 18.84 14.45 8.12
C GLU A 104 19.74 14.45 6.88
N ASP A 105 19.44 13.60 5.89
CA ASP A 105 20.24 13.56 4.66
C ASP A 105 20.02 14.79 3.76
N ILE A 106 18.80 15.34 3.70
CA ILE A 106 18.52 16.64 3.08
C ILE A 106 19.38 17.73 3.73
N TYR A 107 19.40 17.79 5.06
CA TYR A 107 20.19 18.77 5.82
C TYR A 107 21.68 18.69 5.50
N LEU A 108 22.24 17.48 5.47
CA LEU A 108 23.64 17.27 5.07
C LEU A 108 23.85 17.71 3.61
N THR A 109 22.97 17.32 2.70
CA THR A 109 23.10 17.61 1.28
C THR A 109 23.12 19.11 0.97
N ILE A 110 22.37 19.92 1.73
CA ILE A 110 22.30 21.38 1.51
C ILE A 110 23.39 22.17 2.27
N HIS A 111 23.99 21.62 3.34
CA HIS A 111 24.98 22.34 4.16
C HIS A 111 26.42 21.83 4.03
N THR A 112 26.64 20.62 3.52
CA THR A 112 27.98 20.02 3.41
C THR A 112 28.46 19.86 1.95
N LYS A 113 27.80 20.53 1.02
CA LYS A 113 28.21 20.62 -0.39
C LYS A 113 28.74 22.01 -0.71
#